data_AF-A0A2K3E246-F1
#
_entry.id   AF-A0A2K3E246-F1
#
_cell.length_a   1.000
_cell.length_b   1.000
_cell.length_c   1.000
_cell.angle_alpha   90.00
_cell.angle_beta   90.00
_cell.angle_gamma   90.00
#
_symmetry.space_group_name_H-M   'P 1'
#
loop_
_entity.id
_entity.type
_entity.pdbx_description
1 polymer ?
#
loop_
_entity_poly.entity_id
_entity_poly.type
_entity_poly.pdbx_seq_one_letter_code
_entity_poly.pdbx_strand_id
1 'polypeptide(L)'
;MLYCALACMGRMQTFQKNMHWRSCPAGLLYYYRALLAPVFDVWLSIMMARTGAIFVALAVLATLASAISDQGIVYLDDYTFDKVVDGSRDVLVRFDKEYAWGDEHDAFKDLAKKVGEAGTSVLVASVPVAKREFEPKNVELAEKYKADDEGKFPLYYIFRKGATEPLRYTGAGKKANDLLAWLAQNTGAFFGLKGQVKELDALARELMAAADAAGRKAVLAKAEGLLGGVAAEHQEAAKYYVKVMGKAVESPEHPAAESKRLSGLVGGKMSDDKRAAMQLKLNVLASFAGSARASAKSDKADL
;
A
#
# COMPACT_ATOMS: atom_id res chain seq x y z
N MET A 1 -27.99 -17.59 23.76
CA MET A 1 -27.30 -18.45 24.76
C MET A 1 -26.24 -17.71 25.58
N LEU A 2 -25.43 -16.80 25.01
CA LEU A 2 -24.44 -15.99 25.74
C LEU A 2 -25.02 -15.18 26.92
N TYR A 3 -26.21 -14.60 26.74
CA TYR A 3 -26.90 -13.83 27.77
C TYR A 3 -27.35 -14.67 28.98
N CYS A 4 -27.74 -15.93 28.76
CA CYS A 4 -28.09 -16.83 29.86
C CYS A 4 -26.87 -17.25 30.68
N ALA A 5 -25.72 -17.46 30.03
CA ALA A 5 -24.50 -17.87 30.72
C ALA A 5 -23.93 -16.75 31.62
N LEU A 6 -23.90 -15.50 31.11
CA LEU A 6 -23.52 -14.32 31.88
C LEU A 6 -24.50 -14.03 33.02
N ALA A 7 -25.81 -14.19 32.77
CA ALA A 7 -26.83 -14.06 33.81
C ALA A 7 -26.73 -15.15 34.89
N CYS A 8 -26.27 -16.36 34.55
CA CYS A 8 -26.09 -17.46 35.50
C CYS A 8 -24.81 -17.27 36.35
N MET A 9 -23.70 -16.83 35.76
CA MET A 9 -22.48 -16.47 36.50
C MET A 9 -22.71 -15.28 37.43
N GLY A 10 -23.42 -14.25 36.96
CA GLY A 10 -23.79 -13.09 37.77
C GLY A 10 -24.63 -13.51 38.98
N ARG A 11 -25.62 -14.40 38.78
CA ARG A 11 -26.47 -14.93 39.86
C ARG A 11 -25.71 -15.84 40.84
N MET A 12 -24.73 -16.63 40.40
CA MET A 12 -23.91 -17.43 41.32
C MET A 12 -23.03 -16.57 42.23
N GLN A 13 -22.43 -15.50 41.70
CA GLN A 13 -21.66 -14.56 42.53
C GLN A 13 -22.56 -13.78 43.52
N THR A 14 -23.81 -13.49 43.15
CA THR A 14 -24.77 -12.88 44.10
C THR A 14 -25.27 -13.88 45.14
N PHE A 15 -25.44 -15.15 44.79
CA PHE A 15 -25.87 -16.20 45.71
C PHE A 15 -24.81 -16.50 46.78
N GLN A 16 -23.52 -16.41 46.43
CA GLN A 16 -22.41 -16.50 47.39
C GLN A 16 -22.38 -15.33 48.40
N LYS A 17 -22.78 -14.12 47.99
CA LYS A 17 -22.71 -12.92 48.84
C LYS A 17 -23.91 -12.75 49.78
N ASN A 18 -25.07 -13.32 49.46
CA ASN A 18 -26.32 -13.08 50.20
C ASN A 18 -26.79 -14.23 51.10
N MET A 19 -26.06 -15.35 51.23
CA MET A 19 -26.34 -16.31 52.29
C MET A 19 -25.68 -15.89 53.61
N HIS A 20 -26.47 -15.27 54.48
CA HIS A 20 -26.18 -15.20 55.92
C HIS A 20 -26.17 -16.62 56.51
N TRP A 21 -25.03 -17.30 56.45
CA TRP A 21 -24.79 -18.54 57.18
C TRP A 21 -24.39 -18.25 58.63
N ARG A 22 -25.32 -17.70 59.41
CA ARG A 22 -25.23 -17.85 60.86
C ARG A 22 -25.93 -19.18 61.18
N SER A 23 -25.14 -20.19 61.55
CA SER A 23 -25.56 -21.56 61.94
C SER A 23 -25.65 -22.59 60.81
N CYS A 24 -24.51 -23.05 60.30
CA CYS A 24 -24.41 -24.37 59.65
C CYS A 24 -23.06 -25.01 59.99
N PRO A 25 -23.01 -26.28 60.44
CA PRO A 25 -21.76 -26.91 60.83
C PRO A 25 -20.82 -27.03 59.62
N ALA A 26 -19.57 -26.58 59.81
CA ALA A 26 -18.55 -26.42 58.77
C ALA A 26 -18.27 -27.68 57.92
N GLY A 27 -18.69 -28.87 58.37
CA GLY A 27 -18.53 -30.14 57.65
C GLY A 27 -19.42 -30.31 56.42
N LEU A 28 -20.66 -29.79 56.41
CA LEU A 28 -21.59 -30.01 55.29
C LEU A 28 -21.25 -29.16 54.05
N LEU A 29 -20.72 -27.96 54.28
CA LEU A 29 -20.24 -27.05 53.23
C LEU A 29 -18.99 -27.58 52.52
N TYR A 30 -18.13 -28.32 53.22
CA TYR A 30 -16.95 -28.96 52.64
C TYR A 30 -17.34 -30.11 51.69
N TYR A 31 -18.35 -30.90 52.06
CA TYR A 31 -18.80 -32.05 51.26
C TYR A 31 -19.47 -31.62 49.95
N TYR A 32 -20.33 -30.59 49.99
CA TYR A 32 -20.96 -30.03 48.79
C TYR A 32 -19.94 -29.37 47.85
N ARG A 33 -18.92 -28.71 48.41
CA ARG A 33 -17.83 -28.09 47.63
C ARG A 33 -16.91 -29.13 47.01
N ALA A 34 -16.65 -30.25 47.68
CA ALA A 34 -15.83 -31.35 47.16
C ALA A 34 -16.52 -32.17 46.06
N LEU A 35 -17.84 -32.37 46.15
CA LEU A 35 -18.60 -33.15 45.16
C LEU A 35 -18.93 -32.38 43.88
N LEU A 36 -19.15 -31.06 43.96
CA LEU A 36 -19.55 -30.25 42.81
C LEU A 36 -18.39 -29.57 42.08
N ALA A 37 -17.23 -29.38 42.74
CA ALA A 37 -16.04 -28.78 42.12
C ALA A 37 -15.54 -29.52 40.86
N PRO A 38 -15.35 -30.86 40.86
CA PRO A 38 -14.79 -31.53 39.69
C PRO A 38 -15.75 -31.51 38.48
N VAL A 39 -17.05 -31.53 38.72
CA VAL A 39 -18.07 -31.43 37.67
C VAL A 39 -18.11 -30.02 37.08
N PHE A 40 -17.94 -28.99 37.91
CA PHE A 40 -17.91 -27.60 37.48
C PHE A 40 -16.62 -27.27 36.69
N ASP A 41 -15.46 -27.77 37.11
CA ASP A 41 -14.18 -27.55 36.41
C ASP A 41 -14.13 -28.25 35.04
N VAL A 42 -14.70 -29.45 34.92
CA VAL A 42 -14.84 -30.15 33.64
C VAL A 42 -15.82 -29.42 32.72
N TRP A 43 -16.95 -28.95 33.25
CA TRP A 43 -17.93 -28.18 32.49
C TRP A 43 -17.37 -26.82 32.01
N LEU A 44 -16.62 -26.12 32.88
CA LEU A 44 -15.96 -24.87 32.55
C LEU A 44 -14.85 -25.08 31.51
N SER A 45 -14.07 -26.16 31.61
CA SER A 45 -13.04 -26.50 30.62
C SER A 45 -13.63 -26.83 29.24
N ILE A 46 -14.75 -27.57 29.20
CA ILE A 46 -15.47 -27.87 27.95
C ILE A 46 -16.10 -26.60 27.36
N MET A 47 -16.67 -25.71 28.18
CA MET A 47 -17.19 -24.43 27.71
C MET A 47 -16.09 -23.51 27.18
N MET A 48 -14.96 -23.39 27.90
CA MET A 48 -13.81 -22.57 27.49
C MET A 48 -13.18 -23.07 26.18
N ALA A 49 -13.06 -24.39 26.00
CA ALA A 49 -12.53 -24.99 24.76
C ALA A 49 -13.45 -24.72 23.55
N ARG A 50 -14.79 -24.80 23.75
CA ARG A 50 -15.77 -24.53 22.68
C ARG A 50 -15.83 -23.04 22.33
N THR A 51 -15.75 -22.15 23.31
CA THR A 51 -15.66 -20.70 23.04
C THR A 51 -14.34 -20.34 22.36
N GLY A 52 -13.23 -20.94 22.78
CA GLY A 52 -11.92 -20.73 22.16
C GLY A 52 -11.88 -21.14 20.68
N ALA A 53 -12.45 -22.30 20.34
CA ALA A 53 -12.55 -22.75 18.94
C ALA A 53 -13.39 -21.80 18.07
N ILE A 54 -14.46 -21.21 18.61
CA ILE A 54 -15.28 -20.23 17.90
C ILE A 54 -14.51 -18.92 17.69
N PHE A 55 -13.75 -18.46 18.69
CA PHE A 55 -12.90 -17.27 18.55
C PHE A 55 -11.77 -17.48 17.54
N VAL A 56 -11.15 -18.65 17.51
CA VAL A 56 -10.14 -19.00 16.50
C VAL A 56 -10.76 -19.06 15.10
N ALA A 57 -11.94 -19.66 14.94
CA ALA A 57 -12.63 -19.70 13.65
C ALA A 57 -13.01 -18.31 13.15
N LEU A 58 -13.51 -17.43 14.03
CA LEU A 58 -13.81 -16.03 13.68
C LEU A 58 -12.55 -15.23 13.34
N ALA A 59 -11.44 -15.46 14.04
CA ALA A 59 -10.16 -14.83 13.72
C ALA A 59 -9.63 -15.28 12.34
N VAL A 60 -9.75 -16.57 12.01
CA VAL A 60 -9.38 -17.10 10.69
C VAL A 60 -10.29 -16.56 9.59
N LEU A 61 -11.59 -16.41 9.85
CA LEU A 61 -12.51 -15.81 8.88
C LEU A 61 -12.17 -14.32 8.63
N ALA A 62 -11.80 -13.59 9.68
CA ALA A 62 -11.42 -12.18 9.59
C ALA A 62 -10.09 -11.97 8.84
N THR A 63 -9.11 -12.87 8.99
CA THR A 63 -7.86 -12.79 8.21
C THR A 63 -8.07 -13.11 6.73
N LEU A 64 -8.97 -14.03 6.40
CA LEU A 64 -9.33 -14.34 5.02
C LEU A 64 -10.06 -13.20 4.31
N ALA A 65 -10.93 -12.47 5.02
CA ALA A 65 -11.64 -11.32 4.46
C ALA A 65 -10.70 -10.17 4.06
N SER A 66 -9.62 -9.95 4.82
CA SER A 66 -8.60 -8.93 4.50
C SER A 66 -7.77 -9.25 3.26
N ALA A 67 -7.74 -10.52 2.83
CA ALA A 67 -6.97 -10.94 1.65
C ALA A 67 -7.67 -10.62 0.32
N ILE A 68 -8.97 -10.28 0.34
CA ILE A 68 -9.77 -10.04 -0.87
C ILE A 68 -9.64 -8.59 -1.35
N SER A 69 -9.25 -7.65 -0.48
CA SER A 69 -9.08 -6.25 -0.87
C SER A 69 -7.67 -5.98 -1.38
N ASP A 70 -7.54 -5.69 -2.67
CA ASP A 70 -6.27 -5.24 -3.23
C ASP A 70 -5.90 -3.86 -2.68
N GLN A 71 -4.70 -3.76 -2.10
CA GLN A 71 -4.21 -2.51 -1.52
C GLN A 71 -3.97 -1.45 -2.59
N GLY A 72 -4.51 -0.25 -2.36
CA GLY A 72 -4.31 0.92 -3.23
C GLY A 72 -5.24 0.98 -4.45
N ILE A 73 -6.20 0.05 -4.58
CA ILE A 73 -7.20 0.05 -5.66
C ILE A 73 -8.57 0.39 -5.08
N VAL A 74 -9.26 1.37 -5.66
CA VAL A 74 -10.64 1.69 -5.33
C VAL A 74 -11.58 1.02 -6.34
N TYR A 75 -12.49 0.20 -5.85
CA TYR A 75 -13.54 -0.40 -6.69
C TYR A 75 -14.68 0.59 -6.87
N LEU A 76 -15.02 0.90 -8.11
CA LEU A 76 -16.07 1.85 -8.48
C LEU A 76 -17.25 1.13 -9.14
N ASP A 77 -18.43 1.71 -8.92
CA ASP A 77 -19.70 1.31 -9.49
C ASP A 77 -20.41 2.49 -10.18
N ASP A 78 -21.54 2.24 -10.83
CA ASP A 78 -22.36 3.26 -11.50
C ASP A 78 -22.71 4.47 -10.60
N TYR A 79 -22.84 4.27 -9.29
CA TYR A 79 -23.25 5.30 -8.33
C TYR A 79 -22.08 6.10 -7.73
N THR A 80 -20.90 5.49 -7.65
CA THR A 80 -19.69 6.05 -7.04
C THR A 80 -18.75 6.62 -8.08
N PHE A 81 -18.80 6.14 -9.33
CA PHE A 81 -17.92 6.57 -10.40
C PHE A 81 -17.95 8.08 -10.61
N ASP A 82 -19.13 8.66 -10.80
CA ASP A 82 -19.28 10.11 -11.06
C ASP A 82 -18.90 10.97 -9.83
N LYS A 83 -18.90 10.40 -8.62
CA LYS A 83 -18.48 11.11 -7.40
C LYS A 83 -16.97 11.12 -7.21
N VAL A 84 -16.29 10.08 -7.68
CA VAL A 84 -14.83 9.92 -7.57
C VAL A 84 -14.12 10.56 -8.76
N VAL A 85 -14.73 10.48 -9.94
CA VAL A 85 -14.24 11.04 -11.20
C VAL A 85 -14.92 12.39 -11.48
N ASP A 86 -14.78 13.31 -10.52
CA ASP A 86 -15.32 14.67 -10.58
C ASP A 86 -14.39 15.66 -11.32
N GLY A 87 -13.21 15.18 -11.76
CA GLY A 87 -12.18 16.00 -12.38
C GLY A 87 -11.35 16.84 -11.40
N SER A 88 -11.49 16.63 -10.08
CA SER A 88 -10.69 17.31 -9.04
C SER A 88 -9.23 16.84 -9.01
N ARG A 89 -9.00 15.57 -9.38
CA ARG A 89 -7.70 14.88 -9.39
C ARG A 89 -7.57 13.99 -10.62
N ASP A 90 -6.35 13.58 -10.91
CA ASP A 90 -6.11 12.58 -11.95
C ASP A 90 -6.51 11.18 -11.44
N VAL A 91 -7.33 10.47 -12.21
CA VAL A 91 -7.80 9.12 -11.86
C VAL A 91 -7.45 8.16 -12.99
N LEU A 92 -6.71 7.09 -12.65
CA LEU A 92 -6.51 5.95 -13.52
C LEU A 92 -7.62 4.94 -13.27
N VAL A 93 -8.44 4.68 -14.28
CA VAL A 93 -9.53 3.70 -14.23
C VAL A 93 -9.19 2.50 -15.09
N ARG A 94 -9.29 1.31 -14.51
CA ARG A 94 -9.25 0.03 -15.23
C ARG A 94 -10.66 -0.54 -15.36
N PHE A 95 -11.11 -0.80 -16.58
CA PHE A 95 -12.27 -1.65 -16.84
C PHE A 95 -11.80 -3.08 -17.07
N ASP A 96 -12.33 -4.00 -16.28
CA ASP A 96 -11.96 -5.41 -16.31
C ASP A 96 -13.15 -6.28 -15.90
N LYS A 97 -12.99 -7.60 -16.01
CA LYS A 97 -13.96 -8.58 -15.53
C LYS A 97 -14.08 -8.52 -14.00
N GLU A 98 -15.25 -8.86 -13.48
CA GLU A 98 -15.51 -8.91 -12.03
C GLU A 98 -14.51 -9.80 -11.26
N TYR A 99 -14.07 -10.89 -11.87
CA TYR A 99 -13.07 -11.80 -11.32
C TYR A 99 -11.84 -11.85 -12.23
N ALA A 100 -11.15 -10.72 -12.36
CA ALA A 100 -9.91 -10.63 -13.10
C ALA A 100 -8.78 -11.40 -12.40
N TRP A 101 -8.05 -12.21 -13.17
CA TRP A 101 -6.88 -12.96 -12.72
C TRP A 101 -5.83 -12.99 -13.84
N GLY A 102 -4.58 -13.29 -13.50
CA GLY A 102 -3.46 -13.37 -14.44
C GLY A 102 -2.42 -12.25 -14.27
N ASP A 103 -1.41 -12.30 -15.13
CA ASP A 103 -0.23 -11.42 -15.06
C ASP A 103 -0.59 -9.94 -15.16
N GLU A 104 -1.62 -9.59 -15.93
CA GLU A 104 -2.10 -8.21 -16.05
C GLU A 104 -2.78 -7.71 -14.78
N HIS A 105 -3.47 -8.59 -14.06
CA HIS A 105 -4.10 -8.24 -12.80
C HIS A 105 -3.04 -8.00 -11.71
N ASP A 106 -2.04 -8.88 -11.63
CA ASP A 106 -0.91 -8.71 -10.71
C ASP A 106 -0.07 -7.47 -11.04
N ALA A 107 0.17 -7.20 -12.33
CA ALA A 107 0.83 -5.98 -12.78
C ALA A 107 0.06 -4.72 -12.35
N PHE A 108 -1.28 -4.77 -12.33
CA PHE A 108 -2.10 -3.65 -11.86
C PHE A 108 -2.06 -3.48 -10.34
N LYS A 109 -1.98 -4.56 -9.56
CA LYS A 109 -1.73 -4.46 -8.11
C LYS A 109 -0.38 -3.82 -7.81
N ASP A 110 0.65 -4.23 -8.53
CA ASP A 110 1.99 -3.66 -8.39
C ASP A 110 2.04 -2.19 -8.78
N LEU A 111 1.30 -1.81 -9.83
CA LEU A 111 1.09 -0.42 -10.22
C LEU A 111 0.45 0.38 -9.08
N ALA A 112 -0.67 -0.09 -8.53
CA ALA A 112 -1.41 0.58 -7.47
C ALA A 112 -0.54 0.79 -6.22
N LYS A 113 0.24 -0.23 -5.83
CA LYS A 113 1.20 -0.12 -4.73
C LYS A 113 2.24 0.97 -5.00
N LYS A 114 2.84 0.99 -6.20
CA LYS A 114 3.85 2.01 -6.56
C LYS A 114 3.27 3.43 -6.58
N VAL A 115 2.04 3.60 -7.08
CA VAL A 115 1.35 4.91 -7.08
C VAL A 115 1.06 5.35 -5.64
N GLY A 116 0.58 4.43 -4.79
CA GLY A 116 0.34 4.70 -3.37
C GLY A 116 1.63 5.05 -2.61
N GLU A 117 2.72 4.34 -2.90
CA GLU A 117 4.04 4.61 -2.29
C GLU A 117 4.66 5.93 -2.74
N ALA A 118 4.38 6.37 -3.97
CA ALA A 118 4.87 7.63 -4.50
C ALA A 118 4.18 8.85 -3.85
N GLY A 119 3.05 8.67 -3.16
CA GLY A 119 2.36 9.76 -2.46
C GLY A 119 1.77 10.82 -3.40
N THR A 120 1.57 10.49 -4.68
CA THR A 120 1.02 11.44 -5.66
C THR A 120 -0.49 11.62 -5.49
N SER A 121 -1.04 12.74 -5.98
CA SER A 121 -2.50 12.98 -5.99
C SER A 121 -3.29 12.09 -6.96
N VAL A 122 -2.64 11.14 -7.64
CA VAL A 122 -3.27 10.26 -8.63
C VAL A 122 -3.97 9.11 -7.93
N LEU A 123 -5.24 8.91 -8.25
CA LEU A 123 -6.04 7.82 -7.72
C LEU A 123 -6.06 6.64 -8.70
N VAL A 124 -5.95 5.41 -8.17
CA VAL A 124 -6.08 4.19 -8.96
C VAL A 124 -7.41 3.51 -8.63
N ALA A 125 -8.22 3.28 -9.66
CA ALA A 125 -9.55 2.71 -9.55
C ALA A 125 -9.77 1.56 -10.53
N SER A 126 -10.63 0.62 -10.16
CA SER A 126 -11.07 -0.50 -10.98
C SER A 126 -12.58 -0.55 -11.04
N VAL A 127 -13.13 -0.67 -12.25
CA VAL A 127 -14.55 -0.87 -12.51
C VAL A 127 -14.73 -2.32 -12.97
N PRO A 128 -15.25 -3.21 -12.12
CA PRO A 128 -15.59 -4.56 -12.52
C PRO A 128 -16.84 -4.53 -13.39
N VAL A 129 -16.75 -5.02 -14.62
CA VAL A 129 -17.86 -5.14 -15.55
C VAL A 129 -18.29 -6.60 -15.60
N ALA A 130 -19.58 -6.86 -15.39
CA ALA A 130 -20.16 -8.19 -15.53
C ALA A 130 -21.45 -8.11 -16.35
N LYS A 131 -21.42 -8.68 -17.56
CA LYS A 131 -22.60 -8.86 -18.41
C LYS A 131 -23.24 -10.22 -18.13
N ARG A 132 -23.69 -10.44 -16.89
CA ARG A 132 -24.42 -11.67 -16.49
C ARG A 132 -25.92 -11.44 -16.57
N GLU A 133 -26.67 -12.44 -17.01
CA GLU A 133 -28.13 -12.35 -17.21
C GLU A 133 -28.91 -12.07 -15.92
N PHE A 134 -28.42 -12.54 -14.76
CA PHE A 134 -29.14 -12.41 -13.49
C PHE A 134 -28.80 -11.14 -12.71
N GLU A 135 -27.57 -10.62 -12.86
CA GLU A 135 -27.11 -9.42 -12.16
C GLU A 135 -26.07 -8.68 -13.03
N PRO A 136 -26.52 -7.81 -13.95
CA PRO A 136 -25.59 -6.97 -14.70
C PRO A 136 -24.94 -5.95 -13.74
N LYS A 137 -23.63 -5.81 -13.81
CA LYS A 137 -22.88 -4.81 -13.04
C LYS A 137 -22.09 -3.90 -13.96
N ASN A 138 -22.27 -2.58 -13.76
CA ASN A 138 -21.52 -1.53 -14.44
C ASN A 138 -21.57 -1.57 -15.98
N VAL A 139 -22.68 -2.08 -16.53
CA VAL A 139 -22.86 -2.24 -17.98
C VAL A 139 -23.06 -0.87 -18.65
N GLU A 140 -23.83 0.02 -18.01
CA GLU A 140 -24.08 1.38 -18.52
C GLU A 140 -22.79 2.21 -18.59
N LEU A 141 -21.94 2.13 -17.55
CA LEU A 141 -20.62 2.75 -17.56
C LEU A 141 -19.72 2.17 -18.65
N ALA A 142 -19.72 0.85 -18.83
CA ALA A 142 -18.92 0.20 -19.87
C ALA A 142 -19.34 0.66 -21.27
N GLU A 143 -20.65 0.76 -21.53
CA GLU A 143 -21.18 1.26 -22.81
C GLU A 143 -20.83 2.73 -23.05
N LYS A 144 -20.97 3.59 -22.03
CA LYS A 144 -20.63 5.02 -22.10
C LYS A 144 -19.18 5.25 -22.58
N TYR A 145 -18.25 4.41 -22.13
CA TYR A 145 -16.82 4.52 -22.47
C TYR A 145 -16.34 3.53 -23.55
N LYS A 146 -17.25 2.82 -24.24
CA LYS A 146 -16.90 1.80 -25.26
C LYS A 146 -15.91 0.75 -24.71
N ALA A 147 -16.13 0.36 -23.47
CA ALA A 147 -15.35 -0.60 -22.69
C ALA A 147 -16.16 -1.86 -22.38
N ASP A 148 -17.12 -2.20 -23.25
CA ASP A 148 -18.08 -3.28 -23.07
C ASP A 148 -17.62 -4.60 -23.75
N ASP A 149 -16.56 -4.52 -24.56
CA ASP A 149 -15.91 -5.66 -25.21
C ASP A 149 -15.10 -6.52 -24.20
N GLU A 150 -15.70 -7.60 -23.70
CA GLU A 150 -15.02 -8.49 -22.74
C GLU A 150 -13.75 -9.16 -23.28
N GLY A 151 -13.64 -9.28 -24.60
CA GLY A 151 -12.45 -9.84 -25.27
C GLY A 151 -11.24 -8.90 -25.29
N LYS A 152 -11.43 -7.61 -24.96
CA LYS A 152 -10.36 -6.59 -24.97
C LYS A 152 -9.87 -6.22 -23.59
N PHE A 153 -10.45 -6.80 -22.53
CA PHE A 153 -10.04 -6.58 -21.16
C PHE A 153 -8.60 -7.07 -20.89
N PRO A 154 -7.86 -6.42 -19.96
CA PRO A 154 -8.22 -5.16 -19.28
C PRO A 154 -8.03 -3.93 -20.18
N LEU A 155 -8.89 -2.93 -19.99
CA LEU A 155 -8.82 -1.62 -20.65
C LEU A 155 -8.50 -0.53 -19.62
N TYR A 156 -7.58 0.38 -19.96
CA TYR A 156 -7.13 1.44 -19.07
C TYR A 156 -7.49 2.83 -19.62
N TYR A 157 -7.98 3.70 -18.73
CA TYR A 157 -8.36 5.08 -19.04
C TYR A 157 -7.78 6.03 -17.99
N ILE A 158 -7.27 7.18 -18.43
CA ILE A 158 -6.88 8.28 -17.53
C ILE A 158 -7.90 9.39 -17.65
N PHE A 159 -8.50 9.74 -16.53
CA PHE A 159 -9.31 10.93 -16.35
C PHE A 159 -8.42 12.00 -15.74
N ARG A 160 -8.02 12.97 -16.54
CA ARG A 160 -7.13 14.05 -16.09
C ARG A 160 -7.92 15.12 -15.37
N LYS A 161 -7.27 15.77 -14.40
CA LYS A 161 -7.83 16.92 -13.70
C LYS A 161 -8.29 17.99 -14.70
N GLY A 162 -9.56 18.38 -14.61
CA GLY A 162 -10.17 19.40 -15.48
C GLY A 162 -10.36 19.00 -16.95
N ALA A 163 -10.06 17.76 -17.34
CA ALA A 163 -10.35 17.27 -18.69
C ALA A 163 -11.72 16.60 -18.75
N THR A 164 -12.49 16.91 -19.78
CA THR A 164 -13.83 16.34 -20.00
C THR A 164 -13.75 14.95 -20.64
N GLU A 165 -12.70 14.66 -21.41
CA GLU A 165 -12.53 13.39 -22.12
C GLU A 165 -11.41 12.53 -21.52
N PRO A 166 -11.66 11.23 -21.28
CA PRO A 166 -10.63 10.32 -20.82
C PRO A 166 -9.69 9.91 -21.94
N LEU A 167 -8.43 9.70 -21.58
CA LEU A 167 -7.42 9.15 -22.49
C LEU A 167 -7.38 7.63 -22.35
N ARG A 168 -7.61 6.92 -23.46
CA ARG A 168 -7.51 5.47 -23.52
C ARG A 168 -6.06 5.03 -23.71
N TYR A 169 -5.62 4.01 -22.97
CA TYR A 169 -4.35 3.36 -23.23
C TYR A 169 -4.42 2.48 -24.48
N THR A 170 -3.51 2.72 -25.43
CA THR A 170 -3.38 1.96 -26.68
C THR A 170 -2.04 1.25 -26.79
N GLY A 171 -1.23 1.21 -25.72
CA GLY A 171 0.08 0.58 -25.74
C GLY A 171 0.00 -0.95 -25.73
N ALA A 172 0.99 -1.60 -26.34
CA ALA A 172 1.09 -3.06 -26.40
C ALA A 172 1.49 -3.70 -25.06
N GLY A 173 2.24 -2.97 -24.22
CA GLY A 173 2.69 -3.45 -22.91
C GLY A 173 1.67 -3.16 -21.82
N LYS A 174 1.06 -4.20 -21.24
CA LYS A 174 0.17 -4.08 -20.06
C LYS A 174 0.90 -4.28 -18.72
N LYS A 175 2.22 -4.12 -18.70
CA LYS A 175 3.05 -4.29 -17.50
C LYS A 175 3.04 -3.02 -16.64
N ALA A 176 3.29 -3.17 -15.34
CA ALA A 176 3.27 -2.07 -14.37
C ALA A 176 4.14 -0.87 -14.79
N ASN A 177 5.35 -1.12 -15.31
CA ASN A 177 6.27 -0.04 -15.67
C ASN A 177 5.83 0.74 -16.92
N ASP A 178 5.21 0.06 -17.89
CA ASP A 178 4.72 0.70 -19.12
C ASP A 178 3.53 1.61 -18.79
N LEU A 179 2.62 1.11 -17.95
CA LEU A 179 1.48 1.87 -17.44
C LEU A 179 1.92 3.07 -16.59
N LEU A 180 2.95 2.93 -15.75
CA LEU A 180 3.52 4.04 -14.99
C LEU A 180 4.12 5.12 -15.91
N ALA A 181 4.87 4.70 -16.93
CA ALA A 181 5.46 5.64 -17.88
C ALA A 181 4.39 6.41 -18.65
N TRP A 182 3.34 5.70 -19.10
CA TRP A 182 2.21 6.32 -19.76
C TRP A 182 1.44 7.28 -18.83
N LEU A 183 1.19 6.87 -17.58
CA LEU A 183 0.56 7.72 -16.58
C LEU A 183 1.39 8.99 -16.33
N ALA A 184 2.70 8.85 -16.14
CA ALA A 184 3.62 9.98 -15.91
C ALA A 184 3.62 10.98 -17.07
N GLN A 185 3.58 10.48 -18.31
CA GLN A 185 3.55 11.33 -19.50
C GLN A 185 2.26 12.16 -19.60
N ASN A 186 1.12 11.59 -19.19
CA ASN A 186 -0.19 12.20 -19.42
C ASN A 186 -0.68 13.04 -18.25
N THR A 187 -0.28 12.73 -17.02
CA THR A 187 -0.62 13.52 -15.82
C THR A 187 0.51 14.46 -15.39
N GLY A 188 1.73 14.27 -15.91
CA GLY A 188 2.92 14.98 -15.45
C GLY A 188 3.40 14.56 -14.05
N ALA A 189 2.67 13.64 -13.40
CA ALA A 189 2.99 13.11 -12.09
C ALA A 189 4.27 12.28 -12.13
N PHE A 190 5.05 12.39 -11.06
CA PHE A 190 6.30 11.66 -10.93
C PHE A 190 6.12 10.46 -10.01
N PHE A 191 6.10 9.27 -10.61
CA PHE A 191 6.03 7.99 -9.89
C PHE A 191 7.44 7.45 -9.62
N GLY A 192 8.26 8.28 -8.97
CA GLY A 192 9.59 7.87 -8.53
C GLY A 192 9.54 6.78 -7.48
N LEU A 193 10.70 6.21 -7.17
CA LEU A 193 10.84 5.36 -6.00
C LEU A 193 10.56 6.18 -4.75
N LYS A 194 10.02 5.53 -3.70
CA LYS A 194 9.75 6.19 -2.42
C LYS A 194 10.98 6.98 -1.94
N GLY A 195 10.78 8.26 -1.66
CA GLY A 195 11.82 9.20 -1.24
C GLY A 195 12.45 10.04 -2.36
N GLN A 196 12.14 9.78 -3.64
CA GLN A 196 12.59 10.64 -4.73
C GLN A 196 11.69 11.86 -4.91
N VAL A 197 12.31 13.00 -5.24
CA VAL A 197 11.61 14.25 -5.52
C VAL A 197 12.03 14.69 -6.92
N LYS A 198 11.06 14.89 -7.82
CA LYS A 198 11.28 15.13 -9.25
C LYS A 198 12.27 16.27 -9.52
N GLU A 199 12.10 17.39 -8.83
CA GLU A 199 12.88 18.61 -9.00
C GLU A 199 14.31 18.41 -8.49
N LEU A 200 14.47 17.73 -7.34
CA LEU A 200 15.79 17.44 -6.77
C LEU A 200 16.53 16.35 -7.55
N ASP A 201 15.81 15.42 -8.17
CA ASP A 201 16.36 14.41 -9.09
C ASP A 201 16.94 15.05 -10.35
N ALA A 202 16.22 16.02 -10.93
CA ALA A 202 16.72 16.78 -12.08
C ALA A 202 18.00 17.54 -11.71
N LEU A 203 18.03 18.20 -10.55
CA LEU A 203 19.21 18.89 -10.04
C LEU A 203 20.35 17.93 -9.70
N ALA A 204 20.06 16.73 -9.18
CA ALA A 204 21.09 15.72 -8.90
C ALA A 204 21.80 15.30 -10.20
N ARG A 205 21.05 15.14 -11.29
CA ARG A 205 21.61 14.85 -12.62
C ARG A 205 22.37 16.04 -13.18
N GLU A 206 21.86 17.26 -13.05
CA GLU A 206 22.54 18.50 -13.48
C GLU A 206 23.88 18.66 -12.74
N LEU A 207 23.91 18.37 -11.43
CA LEU A 207 25.13 18.44 -10.61
C LEU A 207 26.18 17.43 -11.09
N MET A 208 25.77 16.20 -11.39
CA MET A 208 26.70 15.17 -11.86
C MET A 208 27.17 15.40 -13.30
N ALA A 209 26.37 16.08 -14.12
CA ALA A 209 26.73 16.49 -15.48
C ALA A 209 27.61 17.75 -15.52
N ALA A 210 27.62 18.56 -14.45
CA ALA A 210 28.42 19.77 -14.39
C ALA A 210 29.93 19.44 -14.36
N ALA A 211 30.68 19.97 -15.34
CA ALA A 211 32.11 19.78 -15.45
C ALA A 211 32.88 20.33 -14.24
N ASP A 212 32.52 21.55 -13.82
CA ASP A 212 33.31 22.33 -12.87
C ASP A 212 32.68 22.41 -11.48
N ALA A 213 33.53 22.60 -10.46
CA ALA A 213 33.10 22.79 -9.08
C ALA A 213 32.20 24.02 -8.90
N ALA A 214 32.37 25.07 -9.72
CA ALA A 214 31.51 26.25 -9.71
C ALA A 214 30.09 25.94 -10.22
N GLY A 215 29.97 25.14 -11.29
CA GLY A 215 28.68 24.66 -11.80
C GLY A 215 27.97 23.78 -10.78
N ARG A 216 28.69 22.87 -10.12
CA ARG A 216 28.13 22.05 -9.03
C ARG A 216 27.63 22.87 -7.85
N LYS A 217 28.36 23.93 -7.46
CA LYS A 217 27.92 24.88 -6.40
C LYS A 217 26.67 25.65 -6.79
N ALA A 218 26.53 26.08 -8.05
CA ALA A 218 25.33 26.77 -8.51
C ALA A 218 24.09 25.87 -8.44
N VAL A 219 24.24 24.59 -8.79
CA VAL A 219 23.16 23.59 -8.67
C VAL A 219 22.79 23.31 -7.22
N LEU A 220 23.79 23.23 -6.32
CA LEU A 220 23.55 23.10 -4.88
C LEU A 220 22.71 24.26 -4.34
N ALA A 221 23.03 25.51 -4.72
CA ALA A 221 22.26 26.69 -4.29
C ALA A 221 20.80 26.63 -4.79
N LYS A 222 20.56 26.15 -6.02
CA LYS A 222 19.20 25.92 -6.52
C LYS A 222 18.46 24.88 -5.68
N ALA A 223 19.13 23.78 -5.31
CA ALA A 223 18.53 22.72 -4.49
C ALA A 223 18.20 23.19 -3.07
N GLU A 224 19.08 23.98 -2.45
CA GLU A 224 18.85 24.61 -1.15
C GLU A 224 17.65 25.55 -1.17
N GLY A 225 17.49 26.34 -2.24
CA GLY A 225 16.34 27.23 -2.41
C GLY A 225 15.00 26.48 -2.52
N LEU A 226 15.00 25.24 -3.02
CA LEU A 226 13.79 24.43 -3.15
C LEU A 226 13.35 23.77 -1.85
N LEU A 227 14.22 23.65 -0.84
CA LEU A 227 13.90 22.96 0.43
C LEU A 227 12.62 23.46 1.11
N GLY A 228 12.34 24.76 1.04
CA GLY A 228 11.17 25.38 1.66
C GLY A 228 9.86 25.10 0.92
N GLY A 229 9.92 24.73 -0.37
CA GLY A 229 8.74 24.44 -1.20
C GLY A 229 8.37 22.95 -1.27
N VAL A 230 9.19 22.07 -0.70
CA VAL A 230 8.93 20.62 -0.71
C VAL A 230 7.87 20.25 0.33
N ALA A 231 6.93 19.38 -0.06
CA ALA A 231 5.92 18.84 0.84
C ALA A 231 6.55 18.20 2.09
N ALA A 232 5.87 18.31 3.25
CA ALA A 232 6.38 17.85 4.55
C ALA A 232 6.85 16.38 4.54
N GLU A 233 6.16 15.53 3.80
CA GLU A 233 6.46 14.10 3.63
C GLU A 233 7.82 13.84 2.96
N HIS A 234 8.27 14.76 2.12
CA HIS A 234 9.52 14.66 1.37
C HIS A 234 10.65 15.51 1.96
N GLN A 235 10.42 16.25 3.06
CA GLN A 235 11.45 17.13 3.63
C GLN A 235 12.71 16.39 4.10
N GLU A 236 12.56 15.22 4.73
CA GLU A 236 13.71 14.44 5.18
C GLU A 236 14.54 13.90 4.00
N ALA A 237 13.87 13.52 2.91
CA ALA A 237 14.56 13.17 1.68
C ALA A 237 15.25 14.39 1.06
N ALA A 238 14.57 15.54 1.01
CA ALA A 238 15.10 16.77 0.45
C ALA A 238 16.37 17.27 1.17
N LYS A 239 16.37 17.25 2.51
CA LYS A 239 17.57 17.52 3.33
C LYS A 239 18.71 16.55 2.99
N TYR A 240 18.38 15.28 2.74
CA TYR A 240 19.38 14.29 2.34
C TYR A 240 19.94 14.56 0.94
N TYR A 241 19.13 14.97 -0.05
CA TYR A 241 19.63 15.42 -1.36
C TYR A 241 20.67 16.52 -1.21
N VAL A 242 20.33 17.60 -0.50
CA VAL A 242 21.25 18.75 -0.30
C VAL A 242 22.54 18.31 0.39
N LYS A 243 22.46 17.42 1.39
CA LYS A 243 23.65 16.87 2.06
C LYS A 243 24.55 16.09 1.09
N VAL A 244 23.96 15.23 0.24
CA VAL A 244 24.71 14.45 -0.75
C VAL A 244 25.28 15.37 -1.83
N MET A 245 24.51 16.35 -2.31
CA MET A 245 24.98 17.35 -3.28
C MET A 245 26.16 18.16 -2.73
N GLY A 246 26.10 18.60 -1.46
CA GLY A 246 27.21 19.29 -0.80
C GLY A 246 28.48 18.45 -0.76
N LYS A 247 28.35 17.15 -0.46
CA LYS A 247 29.48 16.21 -0.51
C LYS A 247 29.95 15.92 -1.93
N ALA A 248 29.06 15.91 -2.92
CA ALA A 248 29.40 15.73 -4.32
C ALA A 248 30.15 16.94 -4.92
N VAL A 249 29.93 18.15 -4.39
CA VAL A 249 30.72 19.35 -4.73
C VAL A 249 32.18 19.20 -4.27
N GLU A 250 32.40 18.69 -3.05
CA GLU A 250 33.73 18.41 -2.49
C GLU A 250 34.40 17.20 -3.16
N SER A 251 33.61 16.16 -3.45
CA SER A 251 34.09 14.87 -3.95
C SER A 251 33.02 14.24 -4.86
N PRO A 252 33.15 14.33 -6.20
CA PRO A 252 32.14 13.86 -7.13
C PRO A 252 31.93 12.33 -7.09
N GLU A 253 32.90 11.58 -6.56
CA GLU A 253 32.82 10.13 -6.35
C GLU A 253 31.89 9.73 -5.18
N HIS A 254 31.59 10.67 -4.27
CA HIS A 254 30.90 10.38 -3.02
C HIS A 254 29.52 9.72 -3.19
N PRO A 255 28.64 10.18 -4.11
CA PRO A 255 27.34 9.54 -4.30
C PRO A 255 27.45 8.06 -4.73
N ALA A 256 28.43 7.73 -5.58
CA ALA A 256 28.66 6.35 -6.03
C ALA A 256 29.23 5.48 -4.91
N ALA A 257 30.18 6.00 -4.13
CA ALA A 257 30.76 5.31 -2.99
C ALA A 257 29.73 5.04 -1.88
N GLU A 258 28.89 6.04 -1.58
CA GLU A 258 27.84 5.92 -0.56
C GLU A 258 26.74 4.95 -1.00
N SER A 259 26.39 4.94 -2.31
CA SER A 259 25.45 3.98 -2.88
C SER A 259 25.92 2.54 -2.67
N LYS A 260 27.21 2.26 -2.96
CA LYS A 260 27.83 0.94 -2.73
C LYS A 260 27.87 0.55 -1.25
N ARG A 261 28.16 1.51 -0.37
CA ARG A 261 28.21 1.27 1.08
C ARG A 261 26.83 0.92 1.64
N LEU A 262 25.81 1.69 1.28
CA LEU A 262 24.44 1.48 1.74
C LEU A 262 23.82 0.22 1.14
N SER A 263 24.13 -0.15 -0.11
CA SER A 263 23.63 -1.39 -0.71
C SER A 263 24.17 -2.63 0.01
N GLY A 264 25.45 -2.62 0.39
CA GLY A 264 26.06 -3.66 1.22
C GLY A 264 25.41 -3.72 2.61
N LEU A 265 25.09 -2.56 3.19
CA LEU A 265 24.44 -2.50 4.50
C LEU A 265 23.04 -3.10 4.46
N VAL A 266 22.21 -2.73 3.47
CA VAL A 266 20.85 -3.26 3.28
C VAL A 266 20.87 -4.77 3.08
N GLY A 267 21.90 -5.35 2.45
CA GLY A 267 22.05 -6.81 2.36
C GLY A 267 22.25 -7.52 3.70
N GLY A 268 22.61 -6.80 4.76
CA GLY A 268 22.83 -7.35 6.10
C GLY A 268 21.56 -7.55 6.95
N LYS A 269 21.77 -8.06 8.17
CA LYS A 269 20.70 -8.25 9.18
C LYS A 269 20.43 -6.92 9.90
N MET A 270 19.22 -6.39 9.75
CA MET A 270 18.74 -5.21 10.46
C MET A 270 17.21 -5.28 10.59
N SER A 271 16.63 -4.45 11.46
CA SER A 271 15.17 -4.32 11.57
C SER A 271 14.56 -3.73 10.29
N ASP A 272 13.30 -4.07 10.02
CA ASP A 272 12.62 -3.68 8.78
C ASP A 272 12.49 -2.16 8.64
N ASP A 273 12.25 -1.44 9.74
CA ASP A 273 12.21 0.03 9.73
C ASP A 273 13.54 0.65 9.30
N LYS A 274 14.66 0.09 9.78
CA LYS A 274 16.01 0.55 9.42
C LYS A 274 16.31 0.22 7.97
N ARG A 275 15.90 -0.96 7.51
CA ARG A 275 16.02 -1.39 6.11
C ARG A 275 15.26 -0.43 5.19
N ALA A 276 14.00 -0.10 5.53
CA ALA A 276 13.18 0.84 4.78
C ALA A 276 13.82 2.24 4.74
N ALA A 277 14.28 2.78 5.87
CA ALA A 277 14.94 4.08 5.92
C ALA A 277 16.24 4.14 5.09
N MET A 278 17.02 3.06 5.08
CA MET A 278 18.22 2.96 4.24
C MET A 278 17.87 2.79 2.75
N GLN A 279 16.79 2.07 2.45
CA GLN A 279 16.29 1.94 1.08
C GLN A 279 15.84 3.29 0.51
N LEU A 280 15.20 4.15 1.30
CA LEU A 280 14.85 5.52 0.88
C LEU A 280 16.09 6.31 0.47
N LYS A 281 17.17 6.24 1.27
CA LYS A 281 18.44 6.90 0.96
C LYS A 281 19.08 6.35 -0.31
N LEU A 282 19.04 5.03 -0.52
CA LEU A 282 19.51 4.40 -1.75
C LEU A 282 18.74 4.86 -2.98
N ASN A 283 17.41 5.02 -2.86
CA ASN A 283 16.57 5.50 -3.94
C ASN A 283 16.97 6.94 -4.34
N VAL A 284 17.23 7.81 -3.36
CA VAL A 284 17.76 9.17 -3.59
C VAL A 284 19.13 9.14 -4.28
N LEU A 285 20.05 8.28 -3.82
CA LEU A 285 21.38 8.16 -4.42
C LEU A 285 21.35 7.64 -5.85
N ALA A 286 20.35 6.85 -6.21
CA ALA A 286 20.17 6.37 -7.59
C ALA A 286 20.00 7.51 -8.60
N SER A 287 19.51 8.67 -8.16
CA SER A 287 19.34 9.86 -9.00
C SER A 287 20.66 10.51 -9.41
N PHE A 288 21.72 10.32 -8.61
CA PHE A 288 23.08 10.79 -8.87
C PHE A 288 23.89 9.85 -9.76
N ALA A 289 23.45 8.60 -9.94
CA ALA A 289 24.19 7.57 -10.68
C ALA A 289 24.07 7.70 -12.22
N GLY A 290 23.58 8.84 -12.73
CA GLY A 290 23.51 9.19 -14.17
C GLY A 290 23.20 8.04 -15.11
N SER A 291 21.92 7.74 -15.38
CA SER A 291 21.45 6.85 -16.47
C SER A 291 22.19 5.51 -16.71
N ALA A 292 22.97 4.98 -15.76
CA ALA A 292 23.63 3.67 -15.94
C ALA A 292 22.64 2.49 -15.91
N ARG A 293 21.35 2.74 -15.67
CA ARG A 293 20.27 1.74 -15.73
C ARG A 293 19.49 1.70 -17.04
N ALA A 294 19.60 2.72 -17.90
CA ALA A 294 18.86 2.75 -19.17
C ALA A 294 19.52 1.88 -20.25
N SER A 295 20.83 1.67 -20.20
CA SER A 295 21.57 0.80 -21.14
C SER A 295 21.74 -0.65 -20.64
N ALA A 296 21.67 -0.90 -19.34
CA ALA A 296 21.96 -2.24 -18.79
C ALA A 296 20.82 -3.29 -18.98
N LYS A 297 19.71 -2.93 -19.63
CA LYS A 297 18.57 -3.86 -19.87
C LYS A 297 18.29 -4.15 -21.35
N SER A 298 18.96 -3.49 -22.30
CA SER A 298 18.90 -3.86 -23.73
C SER A 298 19.83 -5.03 -24.08
N ASP A 299 20.90 -5.24 -23.31
CA ASP A 299 22.00 -6.12 -23.74
C ASP A 299 21.89 -7.56 -23.20
N LYS A 300 20.73 -7.96 -22.64
CA LYS A 300 20.53 -9.31 -22.09
C LYS A 300 19.31 -10.04 -22.65
N ALA A 301 18.84 -9.62 -23.82
CA ALA A 301 17.75 -10.27 -24.55
C ALA A 301 18.23 -11.11 -25.76
N ASP A 302 19.50 -11.06 -26.13
CA ASP A 302 20.06 -11.91 -27.19
C ASP A 302 21.25 -12.72 -26.65
N LEU A 303 20.95 -13.92 -26.14
CA LEU A 303 21.81 -15.12 -26.13
C LEU A 303 20.96 -16.34 -25.74
#